data_AF-A0A0D0CYG0-F1
#
_entry.id   AF-A0A0D0CYG0-F1
#
_cell.length_a   1.000
_cell.length_b   1.000
_cell.length_c   1.000
_cell.angle_alpha   90.00
_cell.angle_beta   90.00
_cell.angle_gamma   90.00
#
_symmetry.space_group_name_H-M   'P 1'
#
loop_
_entity.id
_entity.type
_entity.pdbx_description
1 polymer ?
#
loop_
_entity_poly.entity_id
_entity_poly.type
_entity_poly.pdbx_seq_one_letter_code
_entity_poly.pdbx_strand_id
1 'polypeptide(L)'
;MQLWKARMTDQEIVSELQKHIDTNEYGIGLKKFMEICNSLGLHWTHQQKHTTESIHEAMMELQAMFLKAGTCKVVSLLFHEKQICIARNVVCQYFAIYKPELAWQHKASHLQHCRFWAAGVNDIWDVDQHDKFLCFGLALHTGIKPFSGHILWMKVWHSNCNPQLILSYYLSTVNDFRFNPLVTQSNPGTENSRIANAQIMLWQMHDPALALCP
;
A
#
# COMPACT_ATOMS: atom_id res chain seq x y z
N MET A 1 -11.62 23.01 8.65
CA MET A 1 -10.83 22.01 9.39
C MET A 1 -10.77 20.63 8.70
N GLN A 2 -11.78 20.21 7.92
CA GLN A 2 -11.75 18.94 7.19
C GLN A 2 -10.61 18.85 6.15
N LEU A 3 -10.39 19.91 5.34
CA LEU A 3 -9.30 19.96 4.35
C LEU A 3 -7.90 19.88 4.99
N TRP A 4 -7.73 20.50 6.16
CA TRP A 4 -6.49 20.36 6.95
C TRP A 4 -6.28 18.93 7.42
N LYS A 5 -7.33 18.27 7.94
CA LYS A 5 -7.28 16.85 8.31
C LYS A 5 -6.99 15.93 7.12
N ALA A 6 -7.29 16.37 5.89
CA ALA A 6 -6.91 15.65 4.67
C ALA A 6 -5.43 15.85 4.27
N ARG A 7 -4.63 16.57 5.07
CA ARG A 7 -3.20 16.86 4.84
C ARG A 7 -2.91 17.66 3.56
N MET A 8 -3.90 18.43 3.09
CA MET A 8 -3.69 19.39 2.01
C MET A 8 -2.80 20.53 2.49
N THR A 9 -1.94 21.05 1.61
CA THR A 9 -1.10 22.21 1.88
C THR A 9 -1.94 23.48 1.99
N ASP A 10 -1.40 24.52 2.65
CA ASP A 10 -2.11 25.81 2.79
C ASP A 10 -2.51 26.41 1.43
N GLN A 11 -1.68 26.22 0.39
CA GLN A 11 -1.99 26.67 -0.97
C GLN A 11 -3.16 25.90 -1.58
N GLU A 12 -3.17 24.58 -1.45
CA GLU A 12 -4.26 23.73 -1.94
C GLU A 12 -5.57 24.03 -1.20
N ILE A 13 -5.51 24.23 0.11
CA ILE A 13 -6.70 24.57 0.91
C ILE A 13 -7.26 25.91 0.47
N VAL A 14 -6.43 26.94 0.29
CA VAL A 14 -6.88 28.26 -0.19
C VAL A 14 -7.47 28.15 -1.60
N SER A 15 -6.83 27.41 -2.50
CA SER A 15 -7.34 27.18 -3.84
C SER A 15 -8.69 26.47 -3.84
N GLU A 16 -8.91 25.51 -2.94
CA GLU A 16 -10.18 24.81 -2.82
C GLU A 16 -11.26 25.71 -2.22
N LEU A 17 -10.93 26.50 -1.19
CA LEU A 17 -11.84 27.45 -0.57
C LEU A 17 -12.31 28.53 -1.56
N GLN A 18 -11.42 29.01 -2.42
CA GLN A 18 -11.76 30.00 -3.46
C GLN A 18 -12.79 29.49 -4.48
N LYS A 19 -12.95 28.18 -4.67
CA LYS A 19 -14.00 27.62 -5.53
C LYS A 19 -15.40 27.72 -4.91
N HIS A 20 -15.48 27.85 -3.59
CA HIS A 20 -16.73 27.81 -2.84
C HIS A 20 -17.13 29.16 -2.25
N ILE A 21 -16.24 30.15 -2.28
CA ILE A 21 -16.48 31.49 -1.74
C ILE A 21 -16.71 32.46 -2.90
N ASP A 22 -17.74 33.32 -2.79
CA ASP A 22 -17.89 34.44 -3.73
C ASP A 22 -16.74 35.41 -3.54
N THR A 23 -15.82 35.41 -4.49
CA THR A 23 -14.58 36.17 -4.43
C THR A 23 -14.83 37.68 -4.58
N ASN A 24 -16.02 38.09 -5.04
CA ASN A 24 -16.42 39.50 -5.13
C ASN A 24 -16.82 40.09 -3.77
N GLU A 25 -17.29 39.26 -2.85
CA GLU A 25 -17.76 39.68 -1.53
C GLU A 25 -16.73 39.35 -0.43
N TYR A 26 -16.02 38.22 -0.55
CA TYR A 26 -15.05 37.76 0.46
C TYR A 26 -13.76 37.25 -0.18
N GLY A 27 -12.63 37.84 0.22
CA GLY A 27 -11.28 37.41 -0.18
C GLY A 27 -10.51 36.78 0.97
N ILE A 28 -10.01 35.55 0.78
CA ILE A 28 -9.02 34.91 1.67
C ILE A 28 -7.72 34.72 0.91
N GLY A 29 -6.73 35.54 1.25
CA GLY A 29 -5.35 35.34 0.79
C GLY A 29 -4.58 34.38 1.70
N LEU A 30 -3.53 33.77 1.16
CA LEU A 30 -2.68 32.80 1.88
C LEU A 30 -2.18 33.32 3.23
N LYS A 31 -1.77 34.60 3.29
CA LYS A 31 -1.27 35.22 4.52
C LYS A 31 -2.33 35.27 5.63
N LYS A 32 -3.55 35.69 5.28
CA LYS A 32 -4.68 35.77 6.21
C LYS A 32 -5.14 34.36 6.63
N PHE A 33 -5.09 33.39 5.72
CA PHE A 33 -5.34 32.00 6.05
C PHE A 33 -4.31 31.45 7.05
N MET A 34 -3.02 31.72 6.86
CA MET A 34 -1.97 31.33 7.82
C MET A 34 -2.18 32.00 9.19
N GLU A 35 -2.57 33.27 9.24
CA GLU A 35 -2.93 33.96 10.49
C GLU A 35 -4.10 33.29 11.21
N ILE A 36 -5.14 32.88 10.46
CA ILE A 36 -6.28 32.12 11.00
C ILE A 36 -5.81 30.75 11.52
N CYS A 37 -5.00 30.00 10.77
CA CYS A 37 -4.45 28.72 11.24
C CYS A 37 -3.65 28.88 12.53
N ASN A 38 -2.80 29.92 12.62
CA ASN A 38 -2.05 30.22 13.84
C ASN A 38 -2.97 30.57 15.02
N SER A 39 -4.03 31.35 14.79
CA SER A 39 -5.03 31.68 15.83
C SER A 39 -5.80 30.46 16.34
N LEU A 40 -5.93 29.43 15.50
CA LEU A 40 -6.58 28.16 15.82
C LEU A 40 -5.59 27.10 16.35
N GLY A 41 -4.30 27.43 16.48
CA GLY A 41 -3.26 26.50 16.91
C GLY A 41 -2.93 25.40 15.90
N LEU A 42 -3.33 25.57 14.64
CA LEU A 42 -3.10 24.60 13.57
C LEU A 42 -1.72 24.83 12.96
N HIS A 43 -0.72 24.21 13.57
CA HIS A 43 0.67 24.38 13.19
C HIS A 43 1.20 23.22 12.34
N TRP A 44 1.87 23.55 11.25
CA TRP A 44 2.60 22.57 10.43
C TRP A 44 3.92 22.17 11.09
N THR A 45 4.53 21.08 10.60
CA THR A 45 5.77 20.50 11.15
C THR A 45 6.90 21.50 11.38
N HIS A 46 7.14 22.41 10.43
CA HIS A 46 8.21 23.41 10.57
C HIS A 46 7.96 24.41 11.72
N GLN A 47 6.70 24.67 12.05
CA GLN A 47 6.32 25.61 13.11
C GLN A 47 6.39 24.95 14.49
N GLN A 48 6.09 23.66 14.60
CA GLN A 48 6.02 22.95 15.88
C GLN A 48 7.39 22.55 16.45
N LYS A 49 8.41 22.32 15.61
CA LYS A 49 9.79 21.97 16.02
C LYS A 49 9.89 20.81 17.04
N HIS A 50 8.97 19.85 16.97
CA HIS A 50 8.96 18.70 17.87
C HIS A 50 10.26 17.89 17.80
N THR A 51 10.85 17.63 18.97
CA THR A 51 11.99 16.72 19.17
C THR A 51 11.51 15.33 19.60
N THR A 52 12.41 14.34 19.58
CA THR A 52 12.12 12.97 20.04
C THR A 52 11.64 12.92 21.50
N GLU A 53 12.10 13.83 22.34
CA GLU A 53 11.70 13.94 23.75
C GLU A 53 10.29 14.51 23.88
N SER A 54 9.98 15.57 23.12
CA SER A 54 8.67 16.24 23.20
C SER A 54 7.49 15.35 22.80
N ILE A 55 7.76 14.26 22.08
CA ILE A 55 6.76 13.36 21.52
C ILE A 55 6.65 12.06 22.31
N HIS A 56 7.50 11.87 23.32
CA HIS A 56 7.64 10.61 24.05
C HIS A 56 6.33 10.18 24.73
N GLU A 57 5.67 11.09 25.43
CA GLU A 57 4.37 10.84 26.07
C GLU A 57 3.29 10.44 25.07
N ALA A 58 3.13 11.23 23.99
CA ALA A 58 2.17 10.94 22.93
C ALA A 58 2.47 9.58 22.24
N MET A 59 3.75 9.24 22.09
CA MET A 59 4.19 7.96 21.54
C MET A 59 3.87 6.78 22.48
N MET A 60 4.05 6.93 23.79
CA MET A 60 3.71 5.90 24.78
C MET A 60 2.21 5.59 24.76
N GLU A 61 1.36 6.61 24.76
CA GLU A 61 -0.09 6.42 24.67
C GLU A 61 -0.51 5.75 23.36
N LEU A 62 0.06 6.17 22.23
CA LEU A 62 -0.25 5.55 20.94
C LEU A 62 0.26 4.11 20.85
N GLN A 63 1.41 3.79 21.44
CA GLN A 63 1.93 2.42 21.45
C GLN A 63 1.11 1.48 22.34
N ALA A 64 0.53 1.99 23.42
CA ALA A 64 -0.41 1.22 24.25
C ALA A 64 -1.65 0.78 23.44
N MET A 65 -2.13 1.63 22.53
CA MET A 65 -3.29 1.31 21.67
C MET A 65 -2.91 0.56 20.39
N PHE A 66 -1.74 0.85 19.82
CA PHE A 66 -1.31 0.35 18.50
C PHE A 66 0.10 -0.25 18.55
N LEU A 67 0.25 -1.38 19.26
CA LEU A 67 1.53 -2.02 19.56
C LEU A 67 2.44 -2.29 18.34
N LYS A 68 1.86 -2.53 17.16
CA LYS A 68 2.59 -2.88 15.92
C LYS A 68 2.56 -1.79 14.84
N ALA A 69 2.19 -0.55 15.18
CA ALA A 69 2.14 0.51 14.19
C ALA A 69 3.54 0.90 13.71
N GLY A 70 3.81 0.73 12.42
CA GLY A 70 5.04 1.21 11.79
C GLY A 70 5.09 2.73 11.67
N THR A 71 6.26 3.28 11.36
CA THR A 71 6.54 4.73 11.35
C THR A 71 5.51 5.55 10.56
N CYS A 72 5.13 5.13 9.36
CA CYS A 72 4.15 5.87 8.55
C CYS A 72 2.77 5.93 9.22
N LYS A 73 2.34 4.81 9.83
CA LYS A 73 1.07 4.74 10.55
C LYS A 73 1.11 5.60 11.82
N VAL A 74 2.22 5.58 12.55
CA VAL A 74 2.43 6.45 13.72
C VAL A 74 2.40 7.93 13.36
N VAL A 75 3.04 8.35 12.26
CA VAL A 75 2.95 9.74 11.78
C VAL A 75 1.50 10.11 11.43
N SER A 76 0.72 9.18 10.90
CA SER A 76 -0.72 9.38 10.66
C SER A 76 -1.49 9.55 11.97
N LEU A 77 -1.29 8.64 12.92
CA LEU A 77 -1.98 8.64 14.21
C LEU A 77 -1.64 9.88 15.05
N LEU A 78 -0.38 10.28 15.12
CA LEU A 78 0.03 11.51 15.82
C LEU A 78 -0.71 12.74 15.28
N PHE A 79 -0.89 12.82 13.96
CA PHE A 79 -1.61 13.91 13.34
C PHE A 79 -3.11 13.87 13.62
N HIS A 80 -3.75 12.72 13.46
CA HIS A 80 -5.20 12.61 13.59
C HIS A 80 -5.68 12.62 15.05
N GLU A 81 -5.01 11.88 15.93
CA GLU A 81 -5.40 11.69 17.33
C GLU A 81 -4.86 12.80 18.23
N LYS A 82 -3.63 13.26 17.97
CA LYS A 82 -2.93 14.22 18.86
C LYS A 82 -2.73 15.60 18.25
N GLN A 83 -3.13 15.83 16.99
CA GLN A 83 -2.87 17.08 16.25
C GLN A 83 -1.38 17.45 16.18
N ILE A 84 -0.52 16.44 16.26
CA ILE A 84 0.94 16.59 16.21
C ILE A 84 1.40 16.30 14.78
N CYS A 85 1.98 17.30 14.13
CA CYS A 85 2.44 17.21 12.75
C CYS A 85 3.97 17.04 12.72
N ILE A 86 4.45 15.81 12.50
CA ILE A 86 5.88 15.49 12.63
C ILE A 86 6.47 14.93 11.34
N ALA A 87 7.72 15.33 11.07
CA ALA A 87 8.52 14.73 10.02
C ALA A 87 8.84 13.27 10.34
N ARG A 88 8.63 12.39 9.36
CA ARG A 88 8.90 10.95 9.48
C ARG A 88 10.27 10.63 10.08
N ASN A 89 11.29 11.44 9.76
CA ASN A 89 12.64 11.27 10.29
C ASN A 89 12.72 11.33 11.83
N VAL A 90 11.97 12.23 12.48
CA VAL A 90 11.95 12.34 13.95
C VAL A 90 11.36 11.09 14.58
N VAL A 91 10.29 10.54 14.00
CA VAL A 91 9.70 9.28 14.47
C VAL A 91 10.65 8.11 14.24
N CYS A 92 11.38 8.08 13.11
CA CYS A 92 12.43 7.07 12.89
C CYS A 92 13.54 7.16 13.95
N GLN A 93 14.01 8.38 14.26
CA GLN A 93 15.02 8.61 15.29
C GLN A 93 14.51 8.17 16.66
N TYR A 94 13.24 8.48 16.99
CA TYR A 94 12.60 8.01 18.21
C TYR A 94 12.64 6.48 18.31
N PHE A 95 12.22 5.76 17.28
CA PHE A 95 12.27 4.29 17.27
C PHE A 95 13.71 3.77 17.39
N ALA A 96 14.68 4.43 16.77
CA ALA A 96 16.09 4.03 16.87
C ALA A 96 16.66 4.21 18.29
N ILE A 97 16.24 5.24 19.02
CA ILE A 97 16.71 5.54 20.38
C ILE A 97 15.97 4.69 21.42
N TYR A 98 14.64 4.67 21.38
CA TYR A 98 13.82 4.12 22.47
C TYR A 98 13.35 2.68 22.25
N LYS A 99 13.33 2.20 20.99
CA LYS A 99 12.80 0.88 20.60
C LYS A 99 13.61 0.21 19.48
N PRO A 100 14.96 0.14 19.58
CA PRO A 100 15.80 -0.45 18.53
C PRO A 100 15.46 -1.93 18.25
N GLU A 101 14.94 -2.65 19.24
CA GLU A 101 14.49 -4.03 19.12
C GLU A 101 13.38 -4.21 18.09
N LEU A 102 12.46 -3.26 17.96
CA LEU A 102 11.41 -3.31 16.95
C LEU A 102 12.00 -3.20 15.54
N ALA A 103 12.98 -2.31 15.37
CA ALA A 103 13.68 -2.18 14.09
C ALA A 103 14.47 -3.45 13.74
N TRP A 104 15.08 -4.11 14.72
CA TRP A 104 15.77 -5.38 14.52
C TRP A 104 14.80 -6.51 14.18
N GLN A 105 13.69 -6.63 14.90
CA GLN A 105 12.64 -7.62 14.60
C GLN A 105 12.10 -7.45 13.18
N HIS A 106 11.85 -6.22 12.75
CA HIS A 106 11.44 -5.91 11.38
C HIS A 106 12.49 -6.30 10.32
N LYS A 107 13.79 -6.08 10.61
CA LYS A 107 14.87 -6.51 9.71
C LYS A 107 15.02 -8.03 9.67
N ALA A 108 14.87 -8.69 10.82
CA ALA A 108 14.97 -10.14 10.94
C ALA A 108 13.78 -10.87 10.29
N SER A 109 12.57 -10.29 10.34
CA SER A 109 11.38 -10.85 9.70
C SER A 109 11.34 -10.68 8.19
N HIS A 110 12.11 -9.76 7.62
CA HIS A 110 12.12 -9.45 6.18
C HIS A 110 12.81 -10.50 5.30
N LEU A 111 13.45 -11.51 5.91
CA LEU A 111 14.07 -12.65 5.22
C LEU A 111 13.44 -13.99 5.63
N GLN A 112 12.17 -13.99 6.03
CA GLN A 112 11.43 -15.25 6.10
C GLN A 112 11.15 -15.73 4.67
N HIS A 113 11.97 -16.67 4.21
CA HIS A 113 11.77 -17.34 2.93
C HIS A 113 10.38 -18.01 2.95
N CYS A 114 9.45 -17.54 2.12
CA CYS A 114 8.18 -18.22 1.90
C CYS A 114 8.49 -19.63 1.39
N ARG A 115 8.07 -20.65 2.13
CA ARG A 115 8.18 -22.04 1.69
C ARG A 115 6.97 -22.37 0.84
N PHE A 116 7.18 -22.62 -0.44
CA PHE A 116 6.16 -23.20 -1.32
C PHE A 116 6.15 -24.71 -1.13
N TRP A 117 4.97 -25.27 -0.86
CA TRP A 117 4.76 -26.71 -0.78
C TRP A 117 3.99 -27.14 -2.01
N ALA A 118 4.66 -27.76 -2.97
CA ALA A 118 4.04 -28.28 -4.18
C ALA A 118 4.31 -29.78 -4.28
N ALA A 119 3.26 -30.58 -4.49
CA ALA A 119 3.34 -32.02 -4.66
C ALA A 119 3.95 -32.42 -6.00
N GLY A 120 3.92 -31.53 -7.01
CA GLY A 120 4.46 -31.81 -8.32
C GLY A 120 4.49 -30.62 -9.28
N VAL A 121 4.84 -30.92 -10.53
CA VAL A 121 4.82 -29.94 -11.62
C VAL A 121 3.38 -29.48 -11.86
N ASN A 122 3.20 -28.16 -11.92
CA ASN A 122 1.94 -27.45 -12.17
C ASN A 122 0.90 -27.64 -11.06
N ASP A 123 1.32 -28.09 -9.89
CA ASP A 123 0.46 -28.09 -8.70
C ASP A 123 0.13 -26.66 -8.28
N ILE A 124 1.16 -25.81 -8.13
CA ILE A 124 1.01 -24.40 -7.77
C ILE A 124 1.65 -23.52 -8.83
N TRP A 125 0.93 -22.48 -9.27
CA TRP A 125 1.46 -21.33 -9.99
C TRP A 125 1.41 -20.10 -9.09
N ASP A 126 2.57 -19.50 -8.82
CA ASP A 126 2.70 -18.30 -8.02
C ASP A 126 2.77 -17.07 -8.92
N VAL A 127 1.97 -16.06 -8.62
CA VAL A 127 1.81 -14.85 -9.42
C VAL A 127 2.13 -13.64 -8.56
N ASP A 128 3.08 -12.84 -9.03
CA ASP A 128 3.53 -11.65 -8.30
C ASP A 128 3.74 -10.44 -9.23
N GLN A 129 3.68 -9.27 -8.60
CA GLN A 129 3.85 -7.99 -9.25
C GLN A 129 4.98 -7.20 -8.61
N HIS A 130 5.70 -6.45 -9.42
CA HIS A 130 6.86 -5.69 -8.97
C HIS A 130 6.78 -4.23 -9.41
N ASP A 131 6.62 -3.36 -8.40
CA ASP A 131 6.46 -1.91 -8.55
C ASP A 131 7.79 -1.15 -8.62
N LYS A 132 8.93 -1.83 -8.50
CA LYS A 132 10.25 -1.21 -8.39
C LYS A 132 10.59 -0.32 -9.59
N PHE A 133 10.01 -0.59 -10.76
CA PHE A 133 10.26 0.18 -11.98
C PHE A 133 9.16 1.21 -12.29
N LEU A 134 8.18 1.40 -11.40
CA LEU A 134 7.11 2.38 -11.62
C LEU A 134 7.64 3.81 -11.70
N CYS A 135 8.79 4.11 -11.08
CA CYS A 135 9.48 5.39 -11.24
C CYS A 135 9.88 5.69 -12.70
N PHE A 136 10.00 4.66 -13.55
CA PHE A 136 10.25 4.77 -14.98
C PHE A 136 8.98 4.57 -15.82
N GLY A 137 7.80 4.51 -15.18
CA GLY A 137 6.53 4.20 -15.85
C GLY A 137 6.43 2.75 -16.31
N LEU A 138 7.18 1.83 -15.69
CA LEU A 138 7.20 0.41 -16.01
C LEU A 138 6.77 -0.44 -14.81
N ALA A 139 5.85 -1.37 -15.04
CA ALA A 139 5.36 -2.33 -14.08
C ALA A 139 5.72 -3.73 -14.57
N LEU A 140 6.35 -4.52 -13.71
CA LEU A 140 6.75 -5.89 -14.02
C LEU A 140 5.75 -6.87 -13.40
N HIS A 141 5.32 -7.84 -14.19
CA HIS A 141 4.41 -8.90 -13.78
C HIS A 141 5.01 -10.27 -14.09
N THR A 142 5.03 -11.16 -13.09
CA THR A 142 5.68 -12.46 -13.18
C THR A 142 4.78 -13.59 -12.71
N GLY A 143 4.84 -14.71 -13.42
CA GLY A 143 4.23 -15.96 -13.02
C GLY A 143 5.32 -17.02 -12.97
N ILE A 144 5.41 -17.74 -11.86
CA ILE A 144 6.45 -18.74 -11.62
C ILE A 144 5.77 -20.03 -11.16
N LYS A 145 6.32 -21.16 -11.59
CA LYS A 145 5.93 -22.48 -11.09
C LYS A 145 6.96 -22.93 -10.05
N PRO A 146 6.65 -22.87 -8.73
CA PRO A 146 7.66 -23.05 -7.69
C PRO A 146 8.36 -24.40 -7.70
N PHE A 147 7.63 -25.49 -8.02
CA PHE A 147 8.18 -26.86 -7.99
C PHE A 147 9.45 -27.04 -8.84
N SER A 148 9.52 -26.40 -10.01
CA SER A 148 10.70 -26.48 -10.88
C SER A 148 11.41 -25.13 -11.06
N GLY A 149 10.95 -24.07 -10.40
CA GLY A 149 11.41 -22.70 -10.63
C GLY A 149 11.18 -22.18 -12.06
N HIS A 150 10.29 -22.78 -12.83
CA HIS A 150 10.07 -22.38 -14.21
C HIS A 150 9.30 -21.07 -14.28
N ILE A 151 9.84 -20.08 -15.01
CA ILE A 151 9.16 -18.81 -15.26
C ILE A 151 8.09 -19.05 -16.32
N LEU A 152 6.83 -18.95 -15.94
CA LEU A 152 5.68 -19.11 -16.82
C LEU A 152 5.51 -17.90 -17.73
N TRP A 153 5.60 -16.71 -17.15
CA TRP A 153 5.65 -15.46 -17.89
C TRP A 153 6.44 -14.40 -17.12
N MET A 154 7.00 -13.47 -17.89
CA MET A 154 7.61 -12.24 -17.40
C MET A 154 7.23 -11.13 -18.37
N LYS A 155 6.39 -10.20 -17.93
CA LYS A 155 5.79 -9.16 -18.77
C LYS A 155 6.01 -7.79 -18.15
N VAL A 156 6.42 -6.84 -18.98
CA VAL A 156 6.56 -5.44 -18.60
C VAL A 156 5.45 -4.64 -19.27
N TRP A 157 4.79 -3.78 -18.51
CA TRP A 157 3.74 -2.90 -19.00
C TRP A 157 3.80 -1.53 -18.33
N HIS A 158 2.96 -0.58 -18.73
CA HIS A 158 2.89 0.73 -18.07
C HIS A 158 2.08 0.71 -16.75
N SER A 159 1.36 -0.38 -16.47
CA SER A 159 0.55 -0.58 -15.26
C SER A 159 0.33 -2.07 -15.00
N ASN A 160 0.33 -2.46 -13.74
CA ASN A 160 0.00 -3.80 -13.24
C ASN A 160 -1.37 -3.85 -12.53
N CYS A 161 -2.14 -2.76 -12.54
CA CYS A 161 -3.46 -2.73 -11.89
C CYS A 161 -4.61 -3.18 -12.81
N ASN A 162 -4.31 -3.60 -14.06
CA ASN A 162 -5.34 -4.02 -15.01
C ASN A 162 -5.56 -5.55 -14.95
N PRO A 163 -6.68 -6.01 -14.37
CA PRO A 163 -6.95 -7.44 -14.22
C PRO A 163 -7.20 -8.16 -15.55
N GLN A 164 -7.64 -7.47 -16.61
CA GLN A 164 -7.79 -8.08 -17.94
C GLN A 164 -6.44 -8.43 -18.55
N LEU A 165 -5.47 -7.53 -18.40
CA LEU A 165 -4.12 -7.71 -18.89
C LEU A 165 -3.45 -8.91 -18.19
N ILE A 166 -3.56 -8.96 -16.87
CA ILE A 166 -3.04 -10.06 -16.06
C ILE A 166 -3.68 -11.41 -16.45
N LEU A 167 -5.01 -11.42 -16.60
CA LEU A 167 -5.74 -12.59 -17.08
C LEU A 167 -5.23 -13.06 -18.45
N SER A 168 -4.91 -12.14 -19.37
CA SER A 168 -4.39 -12.50 -20.69
C SER A 168 -3.04 -13.23 -20.61
N TYR A 169 -2.18 -12.88 -19.65
CA TYR A 169 -0.90 -13.57 -19.42
C TYR A 169 -1.11 -15.00 -18.93
N TYR A 170 -2.05 -15.17 -18.01
CA TYR A 170 -2.43 -16.49 -17.53
C TYR A 170 -3.05 -17.36 -18.63
N LEU A 171 -4.04 -16.85 -19.38
CA LEU A 171 -4.70 -17.61 -20.44
C LEU A 171 -3.79 -17.97 -21.60
N SER A 172 -2.88 -17.07 -22.00
CA SER A 172 -1.86 -17.39 -23.01
C SER A 172 -0.96 -18.53 -22.53
N THR A 173 -0.50 -18.48 -21.28
CA THR A 173 0.28 -19.55 -20.67
C THR A 173 -0.49 -20.87 -20.63
N VAL A 174 -1.75 -20.88 -20.18
CA VAL A 174 -2.59 -22.10 -20.20
C VAL A 174 -2.73 -22.67 -21.61
N ASN A 175 -2.92 -21.80 -22.61
CA ASN A 175 -3.03 -22.20 -24.00
C ASN A 175 -1.72 -22.81 -24.53
N ASP A 176 -0.57 -22.25 -24.16
CA ASP A 176 0.75 -22.68 -24.64
C ASP A 176 1.18 -24.00 -23.99
N PHE A 177 1.00 -24.14 -22.67
CA PHE A 177 1.34 -25.37 -21.93
C PHE A 177 0.26 -26.44 -22.01
N ARG A 178 -0.93 -26.11 -22.51
CA ARG A 178 -2.12 -26.98 -22.53
C ARG A 178 -2.45 -27.56 -21.15
N PHE A 179 -2.17 -26.80 -20.09
CA PHE A 179 -2.30 -27.24 -18.71
C PHE A 179 -2.85 -26.11 -17.84
N ASN A 180 -3.72 -26.47 -16.89
CA ASN A 180 -4.29 -25.58 -15.90
C ASN A 180 -3.78 -25.95 -14.49
N PRO A 181 -3.17 -25.04 -13.71
CA PRO A 181 -2.67 -25.38 -12.38
C PRO A 181 -3.77 -25.80 -11.41
N LEU A 182 -3.42 -26.62 -10.41
CA LEU A 182 -4.35 -26.97 -9.32
C LEU A 182 -4.66 -25.76 -8.44
N VAL A 183 -3.64 -24.98 -8.10
CA VAL A 183 -3.78 -23.78 -7.27
C VAL A 183 -3.00 -22.63 -7.90
N THR A 184 -3.62 -21.46 -7.97
CA THR A 184 -2.90 -20.20 -8.18
C THR A 184 -2.72 -19.48 -6.85
N GLN A 185 -1.49 -19.07 -6.56
CA GLN A 185 -1.14 -18.30 -5.37
C GLN A 185 -0.76 -16.88 -5.79
N SER A 186 -1.23 -15.89 -5.04
CA SER A 186 -0.84 -14.49 -5.23
C SER A 186 -1.06 -13.69 -3.96
N ASN A 187 -0.43 -12.51 -3.87
CA ASN A 187 -0.70 -11.58 -2.78
C ASN A 187 -2.17 -11.13 -2.78
N PRO A 188 -2.75 -10.76 -1.61
CA PRO A 188 -4.11 -10.27 -1.53
C PRO A 188 -4.26 -8.97 -2.33
N GLY A 189 -4.83 -9.08 -3.53
CA GLY A 189 -4.98 -7.98 -4.47
C GLY A 189 -6.18 -8.19 -5.38
N THR A 190 -6.85 -7.11 -5.77
CA THR A 190 -8.04 -7.19 -6.64
C THR A 190 -7.67 -7.51 -8.08
N GLU A 191 -6.42 -7.25 -8.46
CA GLU A 191 -5.88 -7.41 -9.79
C GLU A 191 -5.78 -8.87 -10.25
N ASN A 192 -5.61 -9.81 -9.32
CA ASN A 192 -5.51 -11.25 -9.62
C ASN A 192 -6.84 -12.00 -9.54
N SER A 193 -7.92 -11.34 -9.11
CA SER A 193 -9.26 -11.95 -8.95
C SER A 193 -9.76 -12.64 -10.23
N ARG A 194 -9.44 -12.09 -11.40
CA ARG A 194 -9.83 -12.67 -12.69
C ARG A 194 -9.12 -13.98 -13.01
N ILE A 195 -7.88 -14.17 -12.54
CA ILE A 195 -7.17 -15.46 -12.70
C ILE A 195 -7.92 -16.54 -11.95
N ALA A 196 -8.28 -16.29 -10.68
CA ALA A 196 -9.02 -17.26 -9.86
C ALA A 196 -10.34 -17.68 -10.54
N ASN A 197 -11.12 -16.71 -11.04
CA ASN A 197 -12.36 -16.99 -11.75
C ASN A 197 -12.12 -17.82 -13.03
N ALA A 198 -11.12 -17.46 -13.83
CA ALA A 198 -10.79 -18.19 -15.05
C ALA A 198 -10.32 -19.62 -14.76
N GLN A 199 -9.51 -19.81 -13.72
CA GLN A 199 -9.07 -21.12 -13.25
C GLN A 199 -10.28 -21.99 -12.90
N ILE A 200 -11.22 -21.48 -12.08
CA ILE A 200 -12.45 -22.19 -11.69
C ILE A 200 -13.27 -22.56 -12.93
N MET A 201 -13.48 -21.62 -13.86
CA MET A 201 -14.24 -21.89 -15.09
C MET A 201 -13.58 -22.99 -15.93
N LEU A 202 -12.24 -22.97 -16.07
CA LEU A 202 -11.50 -24.01 -16.77
C LEU A 202 -11.67 -25.38 -16.10
N TRP A 203 -11.63 -25.43 -14.76
CA TRP A 203 -11.90 -26.65 -14.01
C TRP A 203 -13.31 -27.18 -14.26
N GLN A 204 -14.34 -26.32 -14.18
CA GLN A 204 -15.73 -26.71 -14.43
C GLN A 204 -15.99 -27.18 -15.86
N MET A 205 -15.30 -26.60 -16.84
CA MET A 205 -15.38 -27.05 -18.23
C MET A 205 -14.72 -28.41 -18.45
N HIS A 206 -13.65 -28.72 -17.70
CA HIS A 206 -12.96 -30.01 -17.78
C HIS A 206 -13.63 -31.12 -16.96
N ASP A 207 -14.21 -30.77 -15.80
CA ASP A 207 -14.95 -31.68 -14.94
C ASP A 207 -16.33 -31.05 -14.58
N PRO A 208 -17.39 -31.43 -15.32
CA PRO A 208 -18.74 -30.94 -15.07
C PRO A 208 -19.28 -31.25 -13.66
N ALA A 209 -18.70 -32.22 -12.94
CA ALA A 209 -19.12 -32.52 -11.57
C ALA A 209 -18.77 -31.38 -10.59
N LEU A 210 -17.79 -30.53 -10.93
CA LEU A 210 -17.39 -29.36 -10.14
C LEU A 210 -18.30 -28.14 -10.37
N ALA A 211 -19.23 -28.19 -11.33
CA ALA A 211 -20.14 -27.08 -11.63
C ALA A 211 -21.33 -26.95 -10.66
N LEU A 212 -21.48 -27.89 -9.70
CA LEU A 212 -22.65 -28.00 -8.82
C LEU A 212 -22.49 -27.38 -7.42
N CYS A 213 -21.38 -26.70 -7.12
CA CYS A 213 -21.26 -25.91 -5.89
C CYS A 213 -21.46 -24.41 -6.19
N PRO A 214 -22.55 -23.79 -5.68
CA PRO A 214 -22.81 -22.36 -5.82
C PRO A 214 -21.81 -21.48 -5.04
#